data_AF-A0A1I4XX37-F1
#
_entry.id   AF-A0A1I4XX37-F1
#
_cell.length_a   1.000
_cell.length_b   1.000
_cell.length_c   1.000
_cell.angle_alpha   90.00
_cell.angle_beta   90.00
_cell.angle_gamma   90.00
#
_symmetry.space_group_name_H-M   'P 1'
#
loop_
_entity.id
_entity.type
_entity.pdbx_description
1 polymer ?
#
loop_
_entity_poly.entity_id
_entity_poly.type
_entity_poly.pdbx_seq_one_letter_code
_entity_poly.pdbx_strand_id
1 'polypeptide(L)'
;MNWNNLLMVFALSIGIFVVYSMANLYFLSKIKINKWIVLVLGLFFLFIGLIVPAYTDNMFLNYLPTGIFVFLFLWYADLSGLSKIGVPKEKTQNTQVIKPKAKPNKLKYADEKDIIRDSGKGKKKKK
;
A
#
# COMPACT_ATOMS: atom_id res chain seq x y z
N MET A 1 -41.04 0.16 -14.19
CA MET A 1 -39.88 -0.30 -13.38
C MET A 1 -40.44 -0.86 -12.09
N ASN A 2 -40.34 -2.17 -11.86
CA ASN A 2 -40.96 -2.80 -10.70
C ASN A 2 -40.13 -2.45 -9.46
N TRP A 3 -40.73 -1.74 -8.50
CA TRP A 3 -40.08 -1.32 -7.26
C TRP A 3 -39.43 -2.48 -6.48
N ASN A 4 -39.99 -3.68 -6.59
CA ASN A 4 -39.46 -4.89 -5.97
C ASN A 4 -38.06 -5.29 -6.49
N ASN A 5 -37.79 -5.07 -7.78
CA ASN A 5 -36.49 -5.39 -8.38
C ASN A 5 -35.40 -4.43 -7.90
N LEU A 6 -35.75 -3.16 -7.70
CA LEU A 6 -34.85 -2.16 -7.12
C LEU A 6 -34.46 -2.55 -5.69
N LEU A 7 -35.46 -2.95 -4.89
CA LEU A 7 -35.28 -3.35 -3.49
C LEU A 7 -34.39 -4.59 -3.36
N MET A 8 -34.54 -5.55 -4.27
CA MET A 8 -33.72 -6.75 -4.33
C MET A 8 -32.26 -6.45 -4.68
N VAL A 9 -31.99 -5.59 -5.67
CA VAL A 9 -30.63 -5.15 -6.01
C VAL A 9 -29.99 -4.40 -4.85
N PHE A 10 -30.77 -3.57 -4.14
CA PHE A 10 -30.29 -2.84 -2.98
C PHE A 10 -29.91 -3.79 -1.82
N ALA A 11 -30.75 -4.78 -1.53
CA ALA A 11 -30.48 -5.81 -0.53
C ALA A 11 -29.24 -6.65 -0.89
N LEU A 12 -29.08 -7.02 -2.17
CA LEU A 12 -27.91 -7.75 -2.67
C LEU A 12 -26.62 -6.93 -2.50
N SER A 13 -26.67 -5.63 -2.81
CA SER A 13 -25.54 -4.71 -2.65
C SER A 13 -25.09 -4.60 -1.19
N ILE A 14 -26.04 -4.46 -0.25
CA ILE A 14 -25.75 -4.43 1.19
C ILE A 14 -25.13 -5.77 1.64
N GLY A 15 -25.67 -6.90 1.19
CA GLY A 15 -25.12 -8.22 1.49
C GLY A 15 -23.68 -8.39 1.01
N ILE A 16 -23.38 -7.99 -0.24
CA ILE A 16 -22.03 -8.02 -0.81
C ILE A 16 -21.07 -7.13 -0.01
N PHE A 17 -21.53 -5.97 0.43
CA PHE A 17 -20.73 -5.05 1.23
C PHE A 17 -20.36 -5.64 2.60
N VAL A 18 -21.31 -6.29 3.29
CA VAL A 18 -21.05 -6.96 4.58
C VAL A 18 -20.07 -8.11 4.42
N VAL A 19 -20.27 -8.96 3.41
CA VAL A 19 -19.38 -10.09 3.11
C VAL A 19 -17.99 -9.59 2.73
N TYR A 20 -17.90 -8.51 1.96
CA TYR A 20 -16.64 -7.86 1.62
C TYR A 20 -15.93 -7.30 2.86
N SER A 21 -16.65 -6.62 3.74
CA SER A 21 -16.06 -6.06 4.96
C SER A 21 -15.48 -7.17 5.86
N MET A 22 -16.20 -8.28 6.02
CA MET A 22 -15.69 -9.45 6.74
C MET A 22 -14.49 -10.08 6.04
N ALA A 23 -14.60 -10.37 4.73
CA ALA A 23 -13.50 -10.96 3.96
C ALA A 23 -12.25 -10.07 4.03
N ASN A 24 -12.43 -8.75 3.98
CA ASN A 24 -11.33 -7.80 4.00
C ASN A 24 -10.58 -7.82 5.33
N LEU A 25 -11.34 -7.89 6.42
CA LEU A 25 -10.82 -7.96 7.79
C LEU A 25 -10.04 -9.26 8.04
N TYR A 26 -10.51 -10.40 7.53
CA TYR A 26 -9.94 -11.72 7.83
C TYR A 26 -8.85 -12.19 6.85
N PHE A 27 -9.06 -12.03 5.55
CA PHE A 27 -8.22 -12.63 4.52
C PHE A 27 -7.45 -11.60 3.70
N LEU A 28 -8.11 -10.57 3.17
CA LEU A 28 -7.48 -9.68 2.18
C LEU A 28 -6.37 -8.82 2.78
N SER A 29 -6.49 -8.39 4.04
CA SER A 29 -5.47 -7.58 4.72
C SER A 29 -4.13 -8.30 4.91
N LYS A 30 -4.13 -9.64 5.00
CA LYS A 30 -2.92 -10.45 5.20
C LYS A 30 -2.28 -10.93 3.90
N ILE A 31 -2.99 -10.91 2.77
CA ILE A 31 -2.51 -11.52 1.54
C ILE A 31 -1.79 -10.50 0.67
N LYS A 32 -0.48 -10.70 0.45
CA LYS A 32 0.34 -9.93 -0.50
C LYS A 32 0.14 -10.43 -1.93
N ILE A 33 -1.06 -10.24 -2.47
CA ILE A 33 -1.35 -10.52 -3.88
C ILE A 33 -0.92 -9.34 -4.76
N ASN A 34 -0.44 -9.62 -5.98
CA ASN A 34 -0.20 -8.60 -6.99
C ASN A 34 -1.53 -7.98 -7.45
N LYS A 35 -1.68 -6.66 -7.30
CA LYS A 35 -2.89 -5.89 -7.66
C LYS A 35 -3.42 -6.18 -9.07
N TRP A 36 -2.53 -6.44 -10.02
CA TRP A 36 -2.91 -6.72 -11.41
C TRP A 36 -3.67 -8.04 -11.57
N ILE A 37 -3.43 -9.04 -10.73
CA ILE A 37 -4.14 -10.31 -10.81
C ILE A 37 -5.63 -10.13 -10.46
N VAL A 38 -5.91 -9.29 -9.45
CA VAL A 38 -7.27 -9.00 -8.99
C VAL A 38 -8.01 -8.17 -10.03
N LEU A 39 -7.31 -7.24 -10.70
CA LEU A 39 -7.88 -6.46 -11.80
C LEU A 39 -8.24 -7.33 -13.00
N VAL A 40 -7.35 -8.23 -13.42
CA VAL A 40 -7.62 -9.17 -14.53
C VAL A 40 -8.80 -10.07 -14.19
N LEU A 41 -8.86 -10.59 -12.95
CA LEU A 41 -9.97 -11.41 -12.51
C LEU A 41 -11.29 -10.64 -12.48
N GLY A 42 -11.28 -9.38 -12.00
CA GLY A 42 -12.45 -8.51 -12.06
C GLY A 42 -12.92 -8.28 -13.49
N LEU A 43 -12.00 -7.93 -14.39
CA LEU A 43 -12.31 -7.67 -15.79
C LEU A 43 -12.94 -8.89 -16.47
N PHE A 44 -12.46 -10.10 -16.16
CA PHE A 44 -13.04 -11.35 -16.62
C PHE A 44 -14.52 -11.50 -16.20
N PHE A 45 -14.84 -11.25 -14.92
CA PHE A 45 -16.21 -11.29 -14.42
C PHE A 45 -17.10 -10.17 -14.99
N LEU A 46 -16.53 -9.00 -15.31
CA LEU A 46 -17.25 -7.93 -16.01
C LEU A 46 -17.71 -8.39 -17.39
N PHE A 47 -16.81 -8.97 -18.20
CA PHE A 47 -17.17 -9.46 -19.53
C PHE A 47 -18.21 -10.58 -19.45
N ILE A 48 -18.10 -11.49 -18.47
CA ILE A 48 -19.11 -12.51 -18.22
C ILE A 48 -20.47 -11.86 -17.89
N GLY A 49 -20.50 -10.88 -17.00
CA GLY A 49 -21.74 -10.18 -16.64
C GLY A 49 -22.39 -9.42 -17.79
N LEU A 50 -21.61 -9.05 -18.82
CA LEU A 50 -22.11 -8.39 -20.02
C LEU A 50 -22.70 -9.39 -21.04
N ILE A 51 -22.15 -10.60 -21.06
CA ILE A 51 -22.53 -11.67 -21.99
C ILE A 51 -23.71 -12.48 -21.45
N VAL A 52 -23.74 -12.82 -20.15
CA VAL A 52 -24.75 -13.69 -19.51
C VAL A 52 -26.21 -13.24 -19.73
N PRO A 53 -26.55 -11.93 -19.65
CA PRO A 53 -27.91 -11.45 -19.92
C PRO A 53 -28.40 -11.71 -21.35
N ALA A 54 -27.49 -11.96 -22.30
CA ALA A 54 -27.85 -12.27 -23.68
C ALA A 54 -28.28 -13.74 -23.89
N TYR A 55 -27.98 -14.64 -22.93
CA TYR A 55 -28.25 -16.07 -23.05
C TYR A 55 -29.29 -16.57 -22.04
N THR A 56 -29.57 -15.81 -20.97
CA THR A 56 -30.48 -16.26 -19.91
C THR A 56 -31.39 -15.15 -19.40
N ASP A 57 -32.70 -15.43 -19.32
CA ASP A 57 -33.70 -14.55 -18.68
C ASP A 57 -33.73 -14.69 -17.14
N ASN A 58 -32.87 -15.55 -16.59
CA ASN A 58 -32.78 -15.76 -15.16
C ASN A 58 -32.16 -14.55 -14.47
N MET A 59 -33.02 -13.78 -13.80
CA MET A 59 -32.66 -12.55 -13.10
C MET A 59 -31.47 -12.74 -12.15
N PHE A 60 -31.42 -13.84 -11.39
CA PHE A 60 -30.32 -14.13 -10.47
C PHE A 60 -28.98 -14.36 -11.16
N LEU A 61 -28.96 -15.12 -12.26
CA LEU A 61 -27.72 -15.40 -13.00
C LEU A 61 -27.17 -14.15 -13.68
N ASN A 62 -28.02 -13.19 -14.02
CA ASN A 62 -27.62 -11.93 -14.64
C ASN A 62 -26.93 -10.98 -13.63
N TYR A 63 -27.41 -10.92 -12.39
CA TYR A 63 -26.85 -10.01 -11.37
C TYR A 63 -25.66 -10.59 -10.60
N LEU A 64 -25.56 -11.91 -10.49
CA LEU A 64 -24.47 -12.58 -9.77
C LEU A 64 -23.05 -12.22 -10.27
N PRO A 65 -22.72 -12.32 -11.58
CA PRO A 65 -21.37 -11.99 -12.08
C PRO A 65 -21.04 -10.52 -11.88
N THR A 66 -22.03 -9.64 -12.01
CA THR A 66 -21.88 -8.20 -11.75
C THR A 66 -21.58 -7.91 -10.29
N GLY A 67 -22.25 -8.61 -9.36
CA GLY A 67 -21.95 -8.50 -7.93
C GLY A 67 -20.54 -8.97 -7.57
N ILE A 68 -20.09 -10.07 -8.17
CA ILE A 68 -18.73 -10.59 -8.00
C ILE A 68 -17.69 -9.62 -8.57
N PHE A 69 -17.98 -9.01 -9.73
CA PHE A 69 -17.13 -7.97 -10.30
C PHE A 69 -16.96 -6.80 -9.33
N VAL A 70 -18.05 -6.27 -8.76
CA VAL A 70 -18.00 -5.16 -7.79
C VAL A 70 -17.16 -5.55 -6.57
N PHE A 71 -17.32 -6.76 -6.05
CA PHE A 71 -16.51 -7.28 -4.95
C PHE A 71 -15.00 -7.30 -5.28
N LEU A 72 -14.64 -7.86 -6.44
CA LEU A 72 -13.24 -7.93 -6.90
C LEU A 72 -12.67 -6.55 -7.19
N PHE A 73 -13.48 -5.64 -7.74
CA PHE A 73 -13.07 -4.28 -8.01
C PHE A 73 -12.82 -3.50 -6.71
N LEU A 74 -13.66 -3.69 -5.69
CA LEU A 74 -13.46 -3.09 -4.38
C LEU A 74 -12.19 -3.62 -3.71
N TRP A 75 -11.90 -4.92 -3.85
CA TRP A 75 -10.63 -5.51 -3.41
C TRP A 75 -9.43 -4.89 -4.14
N TYR A 76 -9.52 -4.73 -5.46
CA TYR A 76 -8.47 -4.07 -6.23
C TYR A 76 -8.24 -2.62 -5.78
N ALA A 77 -9.30 -1.87 -5.48
CA ALA A 77 -9.21 -0.51 -4.95
C ALA A 77 -8.46 -0.48 -3.61
N ASP A 78 -8.75 -1.42 -2.71
CA ASP A 78 -8.07 -1.52 -1.42
C ASP A 78 -6.58 -1.86 -1.56
N LEU A 79 -6.25 -2.85 -2.41
CA LEU A 79 -4.87 -3.21 -2.74
C LEU A 79 -4.09 -2.08 -3.43
N SER A 80 -4.77 -1.30 -4.27
CA SER A 80 -4.18 -0.14 -4.95
C SER A 80 -3.93 1.04 -4.01
N GLY A 81 -4.40 0.97 -2.77
CA GLY A 81 -4.25 2.01 -1.77
C GLY A 81 -5.17 3.21 -2.01
N LEU A 82 -6.24 3.05 -2.80
CA LEU A 82 -7.29 4.07 -2.92
C LEU A 82 -7.96 4.31 -1.57
N SER A 83 -8.14 3.28 -0.74
CA SER A 83 -8.64 3.40 0.65
C SER A 83 -7.72 4.21 1.56
N LYS A 84 -6.47 4.48 1.16
CA LYS A 84 -5.49 5.25 1.93
C LYS A 84 -5.30 6.68 1.38
N ILE A 85 -6.10 7.10 0.40
CA ILE A 85 -6.18 8.50 -0.04
C ILE A 85 -6.80 9.30 1.11
N GLY A 86 -5.98 9.77 2.05
CA GLY A 86 -6.41 10.53 3.21
C GLY A 86 -5.64 10.18 4.49
N VAL A 87 -5.14 8.95 4.60
CA VAL A 87 -4.20 8.59 5.67
C VAL A 87 -2.80 8.87 5.13
N PRO A 88 -2.05 9.84 5.67
CA PRO A 88 -0.66 10.03 5.27
C PRO A 88 0.01 8.67 5.44
N LYS A 89 0.51 8.10 4.34
CA LYS A 89 1.36 6.92 4.40
C LYS A 89 2.44 7.29 5.39
N GLU A 90 2.40 6.71 6.60
CA GLU A 90 3.57 6.70 7.45
C GLU A 90 4.61 6.04 6.58
N LYS A 91 5.50 6.88 6.02
CA LYS A 91 6.70 6.44 5.35
C LYS A 91 7.38 5.63 6.42
N THR A 92 7.23 4.31 6.36
CA THR A 92 7.97 3.39 7.18
C THR A 92 9.43 3.65 6.81
N GLN A 93 10.02 4.53 7.61
CA GLN A 93 11.40 4.55 8.01
C GLN A 93 12.38 4.14 6.90
N ASN A 94 12.57 5.03 5.94
CA ASN A 94 13.96 5.45 5.78
C ASN A 94 14.15 6.60 6.75
N THR A 95 14.21 6.26 8.04
CA THR A 95 14.95 7.07 8.99
C THR A 95 16.35 7.07 8.43
N GLN A 96 16.65 8.03 7.55
CA GLN A 96 18.01 8.45 7.31
C GLN A 96 18.46 8.95 8.67
N VAL A 97 18.97 8.03 9.48
CA VAL A 97 19.68 8.36 10.69
C VAL A 97 20.81 9.23 10.16
N ILE A 98 20.66 10.55 10.32
CA ILE A 98 21.70 11.50 10.03
C ILE A 98 22.76 11.20 11.06
N LYS A 99 23.63 10.24 10.73
CA LYS A 99 24.79 9.93 11.54
C LYS A 99 25.62 11.20 11.50
N PRO A 100 25.98 11.80 12.65
CA PRO A 100 26.87 12.94 12.64
C PRO A 100 28.14 12.53 11.90
N LYS A 101 28.49 13.26 10.82
CA LYS A 101 29.72 13.00 10.08
C LYS A 101 30.88 13.11 11.06
N ALA A 102 31.78 12.13 11.02
CA ALA A 102 32.94 12.12 11.90
C ALA A 102 33.71 13.45 11.79
N LYS A 103 34.20 13.97 12.91
CA LYS A 103 35.01 15.18 12.95
C LYS A 103 36.19 15.00 11.99
N PRO A 104 36.45 15.94 11.05
CA PRO A 104 37.55 15.80 10.11
C PRO A 104 38.86 15.66 10.91
N ASN A 105 39.63 14.62 10.61
CA ASN A 105 40.88 14.35 11.30
C ASN A 105 41.88 15.47 10.98
N LYS A 106 42.08 16.39 11.95
CA LYS A 106 42.94 17.58 11.80
C LYS A 106 44.40 17.23 11.50
N LEU A 107 44.84 16.02 11.88
CA LEU A 107 46.19 15.54 11.68
C LEU A 107 46.52 15.29 10.20
N LYS A 108 45.52 15.14 9.32
CA LYS A 108 45.75 14.90 7.89
C LYS A 108 46.20 16.17 7.13
N TYR A 109 46.06 17.35 7.74
CA TYR A 109 46.43 18.64 7.16
C TYR A 109 47.54 19.36 7.95
N ALA A 110 48.08 18.74 8.99
CA ALA A 110 49.19 19.29 9.73
C ALA A 110 50.49 18.91 9.02
N ASP A 111 51.25 19.92 8.60
CA ASP A 111 52.59 19.73 8.05
C ASP A 111 53.48 19.14 9.15
N GLU A 112 54.23 18.07 8.82
CA GLU A 112 55.01 17.28 9.80
C GLU A 112 56.00 18.15 10.60
N LYS A 113 56.48 19.22 9.97
CA LYS A 113 57.41 20.20 10.55
C LYS A 113 56.81 21.03 11.69
N ASP A 114 55.49 21.22 11.72
CA ASP A 114 54.82 22.03 12.74
C ASP A 114 54.38 21.20 13.95
N ILE A 115 54.11 19.91 13.76
CA ILE A 115 53.82 18.96 14.85
C ILE A 115 55.06 18.75 15.74
N ILE A 116 56.23 18.64 15.13
CA ILE A 116 57.50 18.40 15.83
C ILE A 116 57.92 19.65 16.63
N ARG A 117 57.65 20.86 16.12
CA ARG A 117 58.01 22.13 16.78
C ARG A 117 57.29 22.37 18.10
N ASP A 118 56.05 21.91 18.23
CA ASP A 118 55.25 22.16 19.44
C ASP A 118 55.56 21.16 20.57
N SER A 119 55.88 19.90 20.23
CA SER A 119 56.28 18.88 21.22
C SER A 119 57.61 19.20 21.94
N GLY A 120 58.47 20.03 21.34
CA GLY A 120 59.74 20.47 21.92
C GLY A 120 59.64 21.63 22.92
N LYS A 121 58.52 22.38 22.95
CA LYS A 121 58.40 23.59 23.79
C LYS A 121 57.83 23.35 25.20
N GLY A 122 57.26 22.18 25.48
CA GLY A 122 56.59 21.88 26.75
C GLY A 122 57.47 21.41 27.92
N LYS A 123 58.78 21.17 27.71
CA LYS A 123 59.67 20.59 28.74
C LYS A 123 60.76 21.54 29.24
N LYS A 124 60.46 22.78 29.66
CA LYS A 124 61.39 23.53 30.52
C LYS A 124 60.68 24.37 31.58
N LYS A 125 61.11 24.12 32.82
CA LYS A 125 60.98 24.90 34.07
C LYS A 125 59.75 24.64 34.96
N LYS A 126 59.91 23.68 35.88
CA LYS A 126 59.66 23.90 37.31
C LYS A 126 60.87 23.37 38.09
N LYS A 127 61.68 24.29 38.62
CA LYS A 127 62.59 24.09 39.74
C LYS A 127 62.40 25.30 40.64
#